data_AF-A0AA91V945-F1
#
_entry.id   AF-A0AA91V945-F1
#
_cell.length_a   1.000
_cell.length_b   1.000
_cell.length_c   1.000
_cell.angle_alpha   90.00
_cell.angle_beta   90.00
_cell.angle_gamma   90.00
#
_symmetry.space_group_name_H-M   'P 1'
#
loop_
_entity.id
_entity.type
_entity.pdbx_description
1 polymer ?
#
loop_
_entity_poly.entity_id
_entity_poly.type
_entity_poly.pdbx_seq_one_letter_code
_entity_poly.pdbx_strand_id
1 'polypeptide(L)'
;GKVVAVGLPVETMDLNIPRLVLDGIEVVGSLVGTRKDLEEAFMFGAEGKVVPVVQTCPLDEVQGVFEKMEQGKIQGRMVIDFKQHKCNC
;
A
#
# COMPACT_ATOMS: atom_id res chain seq x y z
N GLY A 1 -18.47 -6.15 14.57
CA GLY A 1 -17.24 -5.37 14.24
C GLY A 1 -17.04 -5.33 12.74
N LYS A 2 -16.15 -4.50 12.17
CA LYS A 2 -16.00 -4.37 10.71
C LYS A 2 -14.64 -4.85 10.21
N VAL A 3 -14.66 -5.67 9.17
CA VAL A 3 -13.48 -6.11 8.41
C VAL A 3 -13.49 -5.39 7.07
N VAL A 4 -12.40 -4.68 6.75
CA VAL A 4 -12.22 -4.00 5.46
C VAL A 4 -11.12 -4.71 4.68
N ALA A 5 -11.50 -5.37 3.59
CA ALA A 5 -10.58 -6.06 2.69
C ALA A 5 -9.96 -5.07 1.69
N VAL A 6 -8.64 -4.90 1.76
CA VAL A 6 -7.85 -4.01 0.90
C VAL A 6 -6.88 -4.78 -0.01
N GLY A 7 -6.48 -5.99 0.39
CA GLY A 7 -5.66 -6.88 -0.41
C GLY A 7 -6.47 -7.59 -1.49
N LEU A 8 -5.83 -7.88 -2.63
CA LEU A 8 -6.38 -8.67 -3.73
C LEU A 8 -5.56 -9.95 -3.93
N PRO A 9 -5.70 -10.95 -3.05
CA PRO A 9 -5.13 -12.26 -3.31
C PRO A 9 -5.83 -12.92 -4.51
N VAL A 10 -5.11 -13.78 -5.22
CA VAL A 10 -5.69 -14.63 -6.29
C VAL A 10 -6.56 -15.75 -5.73
N GLU A 11 -6.35 -16.13 -4.47
CA GLU A 11 -7.11 -17.16 -3.77
C GLU A 11 -8.40 -16.62 -3.13
N THR A 12 -9.34 -17.51 -2.84
CA THR A 12 -10.60 -17.18 -2.16
C THR A 12 -10.45 -17.14 -0.65
N MET A 13 -11.23 -16.28 0.01
CA MET A 13 -11.29 -16.18 1.48
C MET A 13 -12.52 -16.93 2.02
N ASP A 14 -12.30 -17.86 2.94
CA ASP A 14 -13.39 -18.56 3.63
C ASP A 14 -13.95 -17.74 4.80
N LEU A 15 -15.28 -17.73 4.94
CA LEU A 15 -15.99 -17.03 6.00
C LEU A 15 -16.88 -17.98 6.82
N ASN A 16 -16.73 -17.94 8.14
CA ASN A 16 -17.59 -18.68 9.06
C ASN A 16 -18.93 -17.94 9.26
N ILE A 17 -19.99 -18.42 8.61
CA ILE A 17 -21.32 -17.78 8.62
C ILE A 17 -21.93 -17.70 10.02
N PRO A 18 -21.97 -18.78 10.84
CA PRO A 18 -22.50 -18.68 12.21
C PRO A 18 -21.85 -17.58 13.03
N ARG A 19 -20.51 -17.48 12.98
CA ARG A 19 -19.77 -16.44 13.68
C ARG A 19 -20.07 -15.05 13.16
N LEU A 20 -20.14 -14.89 11.83
CA LEU A 20 -20.46 -13.61 11.20
C LEU A 20 -21.81 -13.07 11.68
N VAL A 21 -22.81 -13.95 11.82
CA VAL A 21 -24.15 -13.59 12.29
C VAL A 21 -24.17 -13.32 13.80
N LEU A 22 -23.62 -14.23 14.61
CA LEU A 22 -23.65 -14.12 16.08
C LEU A 22 -22.83 -12.92 16.60
N ASP A 23 -21.67 -12.65 15.99
CA ASP A 23 -20.79 -11.55 16.37
C ASP A 23 -21.14 -10.23 15.65
N GLY A 24 -22.14 -10.24 14.76
CA GLY A 24 -22.55 -9.07 13.97
C GLY A 24 -21.37 -8.45 13.20
N ILE A 25 -20.67 -9.27 12.42
CA ILE A 25 -19.48 -8.84 11.67
C ILE A 25 -19.88 -8.36 10.28
N GLU A 26 -19.43 -7.16 9.91
CA GLU A 26 -19.58 -6.61 8.55
C GLU A 26 -18.28 -6.82 7.76
N VAL A 27 -18.38 -7.33 6.53
CA VAL A 27 -17.25 -7.49 5.61
C VAL A 27 -17.45 -6.55 4.43
N VAL A 28 -16.47 -5.66 4.19
CA VAL A 28 -16.54 -4.62 3.15
C VAL A 28 -15.24 -4.65 2.33
N GLY A 29 -15.33 -4.52 1.01
CA GLY A 29 -14.16 -4.34 0.15
C GLY A 29 -13.83 -2.86 -0.10
N SER A 30 -12.55 -2.52 -0.17
CA SER A 30 -12.08 -1.18 -0.55
C SER A 30 -10.82 -1.31 -1.41
N LEU A 31 -10.86 -0.76 -2.63
CA LEU A 31 -9.75 -0.85 -3.58
C LEU A 31 -8.93 0.44 -3.62
N VAL A 32 -9.61 1.55 -3.89
CA VAL A 32 -9.01 2.89 -4.01
C VAL A 32 -9.95 3.92 -3.39
N GLY A 33 -9.38 5.03 -2.93
CA GLY A 33 -10.13 6.19 -2.47
C GLY A 33 -10.61 7.07 -3.63
N THR A 34 -11.57 7.95 -3.33
CA THR A 34 -11.97 9.03 -4.22
C THR A 34 -10.89 10.12 -4.30
N ARG A 35 -11.02 11.04 -5.26
CA ARG A 35 -10.12 12.20 -5.36
C ARG A 35 -10.14 13.07 -4.09
N LYS A 36 -11.29 13.17 -3.44
CA LYS A 36 -11.43 13.92 -2.19
C LYS A 36 -10.70 13.24 -1.03
N ASP A 37 -10.82 11.91 -0.93
CA ASP A 37 -10.09 11.14 0.09
C ASP A 37 -8.56 11.30 -0.05
N LEU A 38 -8.08 11.40 -1.30
CA LEU A 38 -6.67 11.66 -1.59
C LEU A 38 -6.23 13.06 -1.15
N GLU A 39 -7.06 14.08 -1.39
CA GLU A 39 -6.80 15.46 -0.93
C GLU A 39 -6.67 15.51 0.60
N GLU A 40 -7.60 14.86 1.31
CA GLU A 40 -7.57 14.75 2.77
C GLU A 40 -6.33 13.97 3.24
N ALA A 41 -5.96 12.88 2.55
CA ALA A 41 -4.74 12.12 2.85
C ALA A 41 -3.46 12.96 2.70
N PHE A 42 -3.38 13.81 1.67
CA PHE A 42 -2.25 14.72 1.51
C PHE A 42 -2.22 15.80 2.60
N MET A 43 -3.37 16.30 3.03
CA MET A 43 -3.44 17.22 4.17
C MET A 43 -2.87 16.58 5.45
N PHE A 44 -3.23 15.33 5.76
CA PHE A 44 -2.67 14.63 6.92
C PHE A 44 -1.15 14.44 6.83
N GLY A 45 -0.62 14.21 5.62
CA GLY A 45 0.81 14.18 5.37
C GLY A 45 1.48 15.54 5.58
N ALA A 46 0.87 16.62 5.07
CA ALA A 46 1.37 17.98 5.22
C ALA A 46 1.36 18.47 6.68
N GLU A 47 0.36 18.05 7.47
CA GLU A 47 0.28 18.29 8.91
C GLU A 47 1.26 17.41 9.73
N GLY A 48 2.00 16.51 9.09
CA GLY A 48 2.95 15.62 9.74
C GLY A 48 2.32 14.50 10.59
N LYS A 49 0.99 14.32 10.50
CA LYS A 49 0.27 13.27 11.24
C LYS A 49 0.56 11.87 10.69
N VAL A 50 0.96 11.79 9.42
CA VAL A 50 1.31 10.54 8.75
C VAL A 50 2.68 10.70 8.09
N VAL A 51 3.66 9.93 8.54
CA VAL A 51 5.00 9.87 7.95
C VAL A 51 5.21 8.49 7.33
N PRO A 52 5.28 8.36 6.00
CA PRO A 52 5.48 7.08 5.36
C PRO A 52 6.93 6.62 5.54
N VAL A 53 7.11 5.32 5.80
CA VAL A 53 8.43 4.69 5.77
C VAL A 53 8.80 4.44 4.31
N VAL A 54 9.77 5.21 3.83
CA VAL A 54 10.23 5.17 2.43
C VAL A 54 11.73 4.94 2.35
N GLN A 55 12.15 4.22 1.31
CA GLN A 55 13.54 4.05 0.92
C GLN A 55 13.68 4.51 -0.53
N THR A 56 14.68 5.33 -0.84
CA THR A 56 14.91 5.83 -2.20
C THR A 56 15.96 5.00 -2.92
N CYS A 57 15.72 4.70 -4.19
CA CYS A 57 16.67 4.01 -5.06
C CYS A 57 16.87 4.76 -6.39
N PRO A 58 18.07 4.69 -6.99
CA PRO A 58 18.29 5.19 -8.34
C PRO A 58 17.62 4.27 -9.38
N LEU A 59 17.36 4.83 -10.57
CA LEU A 59 16.74 4.09 -11.67
C LEU A 59 17.55 2.85 -12.09
N ASP A 60 18.88 2.92 -11.99
CA ASP A 60 19.78 1.86 -12.41
C ASP A 60 19.69 0.60 -11.52
N GLU A 61 19.17 0.73 -10.29
CA GLU A 61 19.06 -0.36 -9.31
C GLU A 61 17.67 -1.01 -9.27
N VAL A 62 16.77 -0.64 -10.18
CA VAL A 62 15.37 -1.08 -10.19
C VAL A 62 15.23 -2.60 -10.26
N GLN A 63 16.12 -3.30 -10.97
CA GLN A 63 16.08 -4.77 -11.04
C GLN A 63 16.23 -5.41 -9.64
N GLY A 64 17.18 -4.93 -8.85
CA GLY A 64 17.40 -5.43 -7.49
C GLY A 64 16.26 -5.08 -6.53
N VAL A 65 15.48 -4.03 -6.82
CA VAL A 65 14.26 -3.70 -6.06
C VAL A 65 13.19 -4.76 -6.28
N PHE A 66 12.96 -5.19 -7.53
CA PHE A 66 11.95 -6.22 -7.82
C PHE A 66 12.26 -7.54 -7.12
N GLU A 67 13.52 -7.98 -7.12
CA GLU A 67 13.94 -9.19 -6.41
C GLU A 67 13.69 -9.10 -4.90
N LYS A 68 14.01 -7.94 -4.28
CA LYS A 68 13.74 -7.69 -2.86
C LYS A 68 12.24 -7.63 -2.56
N MET A 69 11.44 -7.13 -3.50
CA MET A 69 9.99 -7.05 -3.39
C MET A 69 9.36 -8.44 -3.38
N GLU A 70 9.74 -9.31 -4.31
CA GLU A 70 9.27 -10.71 -4.36
C GLU A 70 9.69 -11.50 -3.12
N GLN A 71 10.88 -11.25 -2.59
CA GLN A 71 11.38 -11.87 -1.35
C GLN A 71 10.75 -11.26 -0.08
N GLY A 72 9.90 -10.24 -0.19
CA GLY A 72 9.27 -9.57 0.95
C GLY A 72 10.25 -8.81 1.86
N LYS A 73 11.42 -8.42 1.35
CA LYS A 73 12.50 -7.75 2.14
C LYS A 73 12.37 -6.23 2.19
N ILE A 74 11.35 -5.66 1.55
CA ILE A 74 11.12 -4.21 1.54
C ILE A 74 10.26 -3.82 2.74
N GLN A 75 10.80 -2.96 3.59
CA GLN A 75 10.02 -2.32 4.65
C GLN A 75 9.38 -1.03 4.11
N GLY A 76 8.06 -0.96 4.11
CA GLY A 76 7.33 0.21 3.64
C GLY A 76 7.29 0.31 2.12
N ARG A 77 7.73 1.43 1.55
CA ARG A 77 7.70 1.69 0.10
C ARG A 77 9.09 2.00 -0.44
N MET A 78 9.44 1.41 -1.59
CA MET A 78 10.59 1.83 -2.38
C MET A 78 10.16 2.96 -3.33
N VAL A 79 10.95 4.02 -3.41
CA VAL A 79 10.68 5.20 -4.23
C VAL A 79 11.84 5.40 -5.21
N ILE A 80 11.53 5.41 -6.50
CA ILE A 80 12.53 5.64 -7.54
C ILE A 80 12.80 7.15 -7.65
N ASP A 81 14.06 7.54 -7.49
CA ASP A 81 14.50 8.92 -7.69
C ASP A 81 14.89 9.17 -9.15
N PHE A 82 14.02 9.88 -9.87
CA PHE A 82 14.25 10.25 -11.27
C PHE A 82 15.22 11.44 -11.46
N LYS A 83 15.61 12.15 -10.39
CA LYS A 83 16.49 13.32 -10.51
C LYS A 83 17.98 12.94 -10.60
N GLN A 84 18.35 11.74 -10.19
CA GLN A 84 19.75 11.28 -10.17
C GLN A 84 20.22 10.69 -11.50
N HIS A 85 19.44 10.81 -12.58
CA HIS A 85 19.87 10.33 -13.88
C HIS A 85 21.00 11.22 -14.40
N LYS A 86 22.20 10.65 -14.51
CA LYS A 86 23.26 11.18 -15.38
C LYS A 86 22.78 11.03 -16.83
N CYS A 87 21.80 11.82 -17.26
CA CYS A 87 21.64 12.10 -18.68
C CYS A 87 22.93 12.80 -19.07
N ASN A 88 23.69 12.22 -20.00
CA ASN A 88 24.81 12.89 -20.65
C ASN A 88 24.28 13.81 -21.77
N CYS A 89 23.20 14.51 -21.42
CA CYS A 89 22.30 15.35 -22.19
C CYS A 89 21.72 16.36 -21.18
#